data_AF-A0A3D5L533-F1
#
_entry.id   AF-A0A3D5L533-F1
#
_cell.length_a   1.000
_cell.length_b   1.000
_cell.length_c   1.000
_cell.angle_alpha   90.00
_cell.angle_beta   90.00
_cell.angle_gamma   90.00
#
_symmetry.space_group_name_H-M   'P 1'
#
loop_
_entity.id
_entity.type
_entity.pdbx_description
1 polymer ?
#
loop_
_entity_poly.entity_id
_entity_poly.type
_entity_poly.pdbx_seq_one_letter_code
_entity_poly.pdbx_strand_id
1 'polypeptide(L)'
;MKEEFNGPEQYRPISMWGYFGYTCLFAIPVVGLILAIVWSFSDENINRRNFARSQFCWLIVWLVIWIILFTTGIFAALRQPIYY
;
A
#
# COMPACT_ATOMS: atom_id res chain seq x y z
N MET A 1 4.33 0.56 -25.25
CA MET A 1 5.74 0.33 -24.89
C MET A 1 6.01 -1.17 -24.86
N LYS A 2 6.03 -1.80 -26.04
CA LYS A 2 6.70 -3.08 -26.26
C LYS A 2 8.08 -2.77 -26.86
N GLU A 3 8.79 -1.83 -26.26
CA GLU A 3 10.20 -1.69 -26.61
C GLU A 3 10.90 -2.90 -25.99
N GLU A 4 11.68 -3.58 -26.81
CA GLU A 4 12.30 -4.86 -26.55
C GLU A 4 13.38 -4.64 -25.47
N PHE A 5 12.97 -4.70 -24.20
CA PHE A 5 13.90 -4.58 -23.08
C PHE A 5 14.91 -5.71 -23.17
N ASN A 6 16.12 -5.38 -23.61
CA ASN A 6 17.23 -6.32 -23.78
C ASN A 6 18.11 -6.28 -22.52
N GLY A 7 17.61 -6.88 -21.44
CA GLY A 7 18.28 -6.94 -20.14
C GLY A 7 17.71 -8.04 -19.25
N PRO A 8 18.24 -8.22 -18.03
CA PRO A 8 17.75 -9.26 -17.12
C PRO A 8 16.28 -9.02 -16.75
N GLU A 9 15.42 -10.03 -16.86
CA GLU A 9 13.95 -9.93 -16.66
C GLU A 9 13.57 -9.28 -15.31
N GLN A 10 14.40 -9.47 -14.27
CA GLN A 10 14.23 -8.86 -12.95
C GLN A 10 14.20 -7.32 -12.94
N TYR A 11 14.82 -6.67 -13.94
CA TYR A 11 14.85 -5.21 -14.09
C TYR A 11 13.86 -4.70 -15.13
N ARG A 12 13.05 -5.59 -15.71
CA ARG A 12 12.11 -5.21 -16.76
C ARG A 12 11.20 -4.08 -16.26
N PRO A 13 11.15 -2.94 -16.98
CA PRO A 13 10.34 -1.80 -16.57
C PRO A 13 8.86 -2.15 -16.67
N ILE A 14 8.11 -1.72 -15.65
CA ILE A 14 6.65 -1.81 -15.67
C ILE A 14 6.11 -0.58 -16.40
N SER A 15 5.16 -0.79 -17.31
CA SER A 15 4.52 0.31 -18.02
C SER A 15 3.66 1.17 -17.09
N MET A 16 3.35 2.41 -17.50
CA MET A 16 2.44 3.28 -16.76
C MET A 16 1.09 2.60 -16.43
N TRP A 17 0.50 1.90 -17.42
CA TRP A 17 -0.74 1.15 -17.23
C TRP A 17 -0.61 -0.04 -16.28
N GLY A 18 0.58 -0.66 -16.21
CA GLY A 18 0.87 -1.70 -15.22
C GLY A 18 0.82 -1.14 -13.80
N TYR A 19 1.46 0.00 -13.56
CA TYR A 19 1.37 0.67 -12.26
C TYR A 19 -0.06 1.13 -11.93
N PHE A 20 -0.78 1.69 -12.91
CA PHE A 20 -2.18 2.07 -12.71
C PHE A 20 -3.03 0.85 -12.31
N GLY A 21 -2.89 -0.26 -13.02
CA GLY A 21 -3.58 -1.52 -12.70
C GLY A 21 -3.21 -2.04 -11.31
N TYR A 22 -1.94 -1.97 -10.92
CA TYR A 22 -1.51 -2.33 -9.57
C TYR A 22 -2.13 -1.43 -8.51
N THR A 23 -2.19 -0.11 -8.73
CA THR A 23 -2.87 0.81 -7.81
C THR A 23 -4.34 0.43 -7.61
N CYS A 24 -5.06 0.08 -8.69
CA CYS A 24 -6.44 -0.42 -8.58
C CYS A 24 -6.54 -1.75 -7.82
N LEU A 25 -5.58 -2.67 -8.04
CA LEU A 25 -5.53 -3.96 -7.36
C LEU A 25 -5.28 -3.80 -5.85
N PHE A 26 -4.36 -2.92 -5.48
CA PHE A 26 -3.99 -2.62 -4.11
C PHE A 26 -5.05 -1.79 -3.36
N ALA A 27 -5.94 -1.11 -4.09
CA ALA A 27 -7.10 -0.43 -3.50
C ALA A 27 -8.13 -1.41 -2.91
N ILE A 28 -8.13 -2.67 -3.34
CA ILE A 28 -8.99 -3.72 -2.78
C ILE A 28 -8.35 -4.21 -1.46
N PRO A 29 -9.00 -4.11 -0.29
CA PRO A 29 -8.33 -4.30 1.00
C PRO A 29 -7.66 -5.67 1.17
N VAL A 30 -8.42 -6.76 0.95
CA VAL A 30 -7.91 -8.13 1.18
C VAL A 30 -6.91 -8.53 0.10
N VAL A 31 -7.23 -8.24 -1.17
CA VAL A 31 -6.35 -8.57 -2.30
C VAL A 31 -5.05 -7.77 -2.22
N GLY A 32 -5.15 -6.46 -1.99
CA GLY A 32 -4.01 -5.56 -1.82
C GLY A 32 -3.12 -5.98 -0.66
N LEU A 33 -3.67 -6.42 0.47
CA LEU A 33 -2.89 -6.92 1.61
C LEU A 33 -2.13 -8.20 1.26
N ILE A 34 -2.80 -9.18 0.63
CA ILE A 34 -2.15 -10.44 0.21
C ILE A 34 -1.02 -10.14 -0.77
N LEU A 35 -1.27 -9.31 -1.78
CA LEU A 35 -0.27 -8.94 -2.77
C LEU A 35 0.87 -8.12 -2.16
N ALA A 36 0.59 -7.22 -1.22
CA ALA A 36 1.60 -6.47 -0.50
C ALA A 36 2.58 -7.41 0.21
N ILE A 37 2.09 -8.47 0.85
CA ILE A 37 2.95 -9.47 1.51
C ILE A 37 3.70 -10.29 0.46
N VAL A 38 3.00 -10.98 -0.44
CA VAL A 38 3.61 -11.92 -1.39
C VAL A 38 4.61 -11.22 -2.31
N TRP A 39 4.29 -10.05 -2.85
CA TRP A 39 5.16 -9.35 -3.77
C TRP A 39 6.31 -8.60 -3.09
N SER A 40 6.19 -8.27 -1.79
CA SER A 40 7.30 -7.64 -1.05
C SER A 40 8.49 -8.56 -0.83
N PHE A 41 8.25 -9.87 -0.82
CA PHE A 41 9.27 -10.92 -0.63
C PHE A 41 9.62 -11.70 -1.91
N SER A 42 9.02 -11.35 -3.05
CA SER A 42 9.27 -12.01 -4.34
C SER A 42 10.54 -11.47 -5.02
N ASP A 43 11.38 -12.33 -5.61
CA ASP A 43 12.59 -11.91 -6.34
C ASP A 43 12.42 -11.74 -7.86
N GLU A 44 11.22 -11.97 -8.40
CA GLU A 44 11.00 -11.96 -9.86
C GLU A 44 11.21 -10.61 -10.54
N ASN A 45 10.81 -9.49 -9.92
CA ASN A 45 10.94 -8.16 -10.52
C ASN A 45 11.10 -7.09 -9.44
N ILE A 46 12.20 -6.34 -9.52
CA ILE A 46 12.57 -5.35 -8.50
C ILE A 46 11.58 -4.18 -8.44
N ASN A 47 11.04 -3.76 -9.59
CA ASN A 47 10.12 -2.64 -9.67
C ASN A 47 8.78 -2.99 -9.01
N ARG A 48 8.27 -4.21 -9.26
CA ARG A 48 7.04 -4.73 -8.63
C ARG A 48 7.21 -4.89 -7.12
N ARG A 49 8.35 -5.43 -6.70
CA ARG A 49 8.69 -5.61 -5.29
C ARG A 49 8.78 -4.28 -4.54
N ASN A 50 9.47 -3.30 -5.12
CA ASN A 50 9.61 -1.98 -4.51
C ASN A 50 8.26 -1.27 -4.42
N PHE A 51 7.40 -1.43 -5.42
CA PHE A 51 6.01 -0.94 -5.37
C PHE A 51 5.23 -1.62 -4.24
N ALA A 52 5.26 -2.95 -4.13
CA ALA A 52 4.57 -3.66 -3.05
C ALA A 52 5.05 -3.25 -1.65
N ARG A 53 6.36 -3.05 -1.46
CA ARG A 53 6.95 -2.57 -0.20
C ARG A 53 6.51 -1.15 0.13
N SER A 54 6.44 -0.25 -0.85
CA SER A 54 5.97 1.12 -0.61
C SER A 54 4.50 1.14 -0.23
N GLN A 55 3.66 0.33 -0.88
CA GLN A 55 2.24 0.17 -0.51
C GLN A 55 2.09 -0.42 0.89
N PHE A 56 2.90 -1.42 1.26
CA PHE A 56 2.90 -1.99 2.60
C PHE A 56 3.26 -0.95 3.68
N CYS A 57 4.29 -0.13 3.45
CA CYS A 57 4.62 0.97 4.35
C CYS A 57 3.48 2.00 4.46
N TRP A 58 2.83 2.34 3.34
CA TRP A 58 1.67 3.24 3.36
C TRP A 58 0.49 2.66 4.16
N LEU A 59 0.23 1.35 4.09
CA LEU A 59 -0.78 0.69 4.91
C LEU A 59 -0.49 0.89 6.42
N ILE A 60 0.77 0.77 6.83
CA ILE A 60 1.18 1.01 8.22
C ILE A 60 0.96 2.48 8.60
N VAL A 61 1.34 3.42 7.73
CA VAL A 61 1.13 4.86 7.99
C VAL A 61 -0.36 5.18 8.16
N TRP A 62 -1.23 4.67 7.29
CA TRP A 62 -2.68 4.84 7.40
C TRP A 62 -3.24 4.22 8.67
N LEU A 63 -2.78 3.03 9.04
CA LEU A 63 -3.18 2.36 10.28
C LEU A 63 -2.85 3.23 11.51
N VAL A 64 -1.64 3.77 11.57
CA VAL A 64 -1.21 4.66 12.67
C VAL A 64 -2.07 5.93 12.71
N ILE A 65 -2.32 6.57 11.57
CA ILE A 65 -3.18 7.76 11.49
C ILE A 65 -4.59 7.45 12.02
N TRP A 66 -5.19 6.34 11.59
CA TRP A 66 -6.51 5.92 12.07
C TRP A 66 -6.53 5.68 13.58
N ILE A 67 -5.51 5.00 14.14
CA ILE A 67 -5.41 4.78 15.59
C ILE A 67 -5.39 6.12 16.35
N ILE A 68 -4.63 7.11 15.88
CA ILE A 68 -4.55 8.43 16.53
C ILE A 68 -5.90 9.15 16.45
N LEU A 69 -6.54 9.16 15.29
CA LEU A 69 -7.83 9.81 15.11
C LEU A 69 -8.93 9.17 15.96
N PHE A 70 -8.98 7.83 16.02
CA PHE A 70 -9.96 7.13 16.86
C PHE A 70 -9.71 7.37 18.35
N THR A 71 -8.46 7.29 18.82
CA THR A 71 -8.15 7.50 20.25
C THR A 71 -8.43 8.94 20.70
N THR A 72 -8.04 9.93 19.90
CA THR A 72 -8.32 11.34 20.19
C THR A 72 -9.82 11.68 20.09
N GLY A 73 -10.52 11.15 19.10
CA GLY A 73 -11.97 11.32 18.95
C GLY A 73 -12.77 10.69 20.09
N ILE A 74 -12.42 9.46 20.50
CA ILE A 74 -13.03 8.80 21.67
C ILE A 74 -12.74 9.59 22.94
N PHE A 75 -11.49 10.05 23.13
CA PHE A 75 -11.12 10.86 24.30
C PHE A 75 -11.93 12.16 24.37
N ALA A 76 -12.16 12.84 23.24
CA ALA A 76 -13.02 14.02 23.18
C ALA A 76 -14.49 13.68 23.49
N ALA A 77 -15.00 12.56 22.98
CA ALA A 77 -16.37 12.12 23.24
C ALA A 77 -16.62 11.75 24.70
N LEU A 78 -15.62 11.22 25.41
CA LEU A 78 -15.70 10.90 26.85
C LEU A 78 -15.59 12.14 27.74
N ARG A 79 -15.07 13.27 27.21
CA ARG A 79 -14.95 14.55 27.91
C ARG A 79 -16.21 15.43 27.77
N GLN A 80 -17.41 14.84 27.74
CA GLN A 80 -18.62 15.65 27.88
C GLN A 80 -18.63 16.27 29.28
N PRO A 81 -18.66 17.60 29.43
CA PRO A 81 -18.93 18.21 30.73
C PRO A 81 -20.35 17.83 31.11
N ILE A 82 -20.52 17.18 32.25
CA ILE A 82 -21.85 16.92 32.78
C ILE A 82 -22.40 18.26 33.26
N TYR A 83 -23.17 18.95 32.40
CA TYR A 83 -23.92 20.13 32.78
C TYR A 83 -25.19 19.66 33.51
N TYR A 84 -25.13 19.66 34.84
CA TYR A 84 -26.31 19.72 35.72
C TYR A 84 -26.53 21.16 36.16
#